data_AF-A0A958KYW6-F1
#
_entry.id   AF-A0A958KYW6-F1
#
_cell.length_a   1.000
_cell.length_b   1.000
_cell.length_c   1.000
_cell.angle_alpha   90.00
_cell.angle_beta   90.00
_cell.angle_gamma   90.00
#
_symmetry.space_group_name_H-M   'P 1'
#
loop_
_entity.id
_entity.type
_entity.pdbx_description
1 polymer ?
#
loop_
_entity_poly.entity_id
_entity_poly.type
_entity_poly.pdbx_seq_one_letter_code
_entity_poly.pdbx_strand_id
1 'polypeptide(L)'
;MIQAAQISKREIKIRMWAAVGTFFVSLLVLGIKFWAFNITHSQAIYSDALESIVNVVTAIIGVVVIYYAALPVDEDHPYGHGKVEYFSAA
;
A
#
# COMPACT_ATOMS: atom_id res chain seq x y z
N MET A 1 -10.06 17.38 -23.80
CA MET A 1 -9.11 16.38 -23.25
C MET A 1 -8.70 16.73 -21.82
N ILE A 2 -9.66 17.01 -20.94
CA ILE A 2 -9.41 17.50 -19.57
C ILE A 2 -10.32 16.71 -18.63
N GLN A 3 -9.92 15.49 -18.29
CA GLN A 3 -10.64 14.62 -17.35
C GLN A 3 -9.63 14.05 -16.35
N ALA A 4 -8.96 14.94 -15.62
CA ALA A 4 -7.91 14.58 -14.67
C ALA A 4 -8.04 15.30 -13.32
N ALA A 5 -9.12 16.05 -13.10
CA ALA A 5 -9.20 16.96 -11.95
C ALA A 5 -10.17 16.53 -10.85
N GLN A 6 -10.75 15.33 -10.89
CA GLN A 6 -11.66 14.87 -9.83
C GLN A 6 -11.48 13.37 -9.60
N ILE A 7 -10.45 12.98 -8.83
CA ILE A 7 -10.55 11.70 -8.11
C ILE A 7 -11.74 11.86 -7.16
N SER A 8 -12.82 11.16 -7.46
CA SER A 8 -14.05 11.24 -6.68
C SER A 8 -13.72 10.89 -5.23
N LYS A 9 -14.29 11.62 -4.26
CA LYS A 9 -14.17 11.28 -2.82
C LYS A 9 -14.46 9.79 -2.55
N ARG A 10 -15.28 9.15 -3.40
CA ARG A 10 -15.58 7.72 -3.34
C ARG A 10 -14.40 6.83 -3.72
N GLU A 11 -13.58 7.19 -4.71
CA GLU A 11 -12.40 6.43 -5.11
C GLU A 11 -11.29 6.51 -4.06
N ILE A 12 -11.03 7.71 -3.49
CA ILE A 12 -10.08 7.87 -2.38
C ILE A 12 -10.53 7.02 -1.19
N LYS A 13 -11.83 7.05 -0.86
CA LYS A 13 -12.38 6.20 0.20
C LYS A 13 -12.13 4.72 -0.11
N ILE A 14 -12.48 4.21 -1.29
CA ILE A 14 -12.26 2.80 -1.65
C ILE A 14 -10.77 2.42 -1.57
N ARG A 15 -9.87 3.25 -2.10
CA ARG A 15 -8.42 3.03 -2.05
C ARG A 15 -7.88 3.01 -0.63
N MET A 16 -8.35 3.91 0.23
CA MET A 16 -7.97 3.97 1.62
C MET A 16 -8.47 2.74 2.40
N TRP A 17 -9.72 2.31 2.19
CA TRP A 17 -10.24 1.08 2.78
C TRP A 17 -9.50 -0.18 2.29
N ALA A 18 -9.14 -0.23 1.01
CA ALA A 18 -8.33 -1.31 0.46
C ALA A 18 -6.94 -1.34 1.10
N ALA A 19 -6.24 -0.20 1.20
CA ALA A 19 -4.91 -0.11 1.79
C ALA A 19 -4.90 -0.46 3.29
N VAL A 20 -5.90 0.01 4.04
CA VAL A 20 -6.09 -0.37 5.44
C VAL A 20 -6.37 -1.88 5.55
N GLY A 21 -7.22 -2.43 4.68
CA GLY A 21 -7.48 -3.87 4.60
C GLY A 21 -6.20 -4.67 4.36
N THR A 22 -5.37 -4.25 3.39
CA THR A 22 -4.08 -4.88 3.11
C THR A 22 -3.15 -4.83 4.32
N PHE A 23 -3.07 -3.70 5.02
CA PHE A 23 -2.25 -3.59 6.24
C PHE A 23 -2.65 -4.61 7.31
N PHE A 24 -3.95 -4.75 7.59
CA PHE A 24 -4.43 -5.74 8.57
C PHE A 24 -4.16 -7.18 8.13
N VAL A 25 -4.35 -7.49 6.84
CA VAL A 25 -4.05 -8.82 6.29
C VAL A 25 -2.56 -9.12 6.40
N SER A 26 -1.68 -8.18 6.05
CA SER A 26 -0.23 -8.35 6.18
C SER A 26 0.19 -8.59 7.64
N LEU A 27 -0.40 -7.88 8.60
CA LEU A 27 -0.12 -8.07 10.03
C LEU A 27 -0.58 -9.45 10.52
N LEU A 28 -1.74 -9.91 10.07
CA LEU A 28 -2.29 -11.22 10.41
C LEU A 28 -1.39 -12.34 9.86
N VAL A 29 -0.97 -12.23 8.59
CA VAL A 29 -0.06 -13.19 7.95
C VAL A 29 1.27 -13.25 8.69
N LEU A 30 1.85 -12.10 9.05
CA LEU A 30 3.08 -12.03 9.85
C LEU A 30 2.93 -12.80 11.16
N GLY A 31 1.83 -12.59 11.90
CA GLY A 31 1.54 -13.29 13.15
C GLY A 31 1.42 -14.80 12.98
N ILE A 32 0.71 -15.27 11.93
CA ILE A 32 0.60 -16.70 11.62
C ILE A 32 1.96 -17.30 11.30
N LYS A 33 2.79 -16.64 10.48
CA LYS A 33 4.12 -17.14 10.11
C LYS A 33 5.04 -17.23 11.32
N PHE A 34 5.00 -16.24 12.22
CA PHE A 34 5.75 -16.29 13.48
C PHE A 34 5.32 -17.47 14.37
N TRP A 35 4.01 -17.74 14.43
CA TRP A 35 3.49 -18.90 15.17
C TRP A 35 3.92 -20.23 14.51
N ALA A 36 3.81 -20.34 13.19
CA ALA A 36 4.25 -21.50 12.43
C ALA A 36 5.77 -21.75 12.57
N PHE A 37 6.58 -20.69 12.61
CA PHE A 37 8.01 -20.76 12.86
C PHE A 37 8.31 -21.34 14.25
N ASN A 38 7.59 -20.90 15.28
CA ASN A 38 7.77 -21.40 16.65
C ASN A 38 7.53 -22.92 16.74
N ILE A 39 6.55 -23.42 15.98
CA ILE A 39 6.23 -24.86 15.95
C ILE A 39 7.21 -25.67 15.08
N THR A 40 7.59 -25.13 13.92
CA THR A 40 8.33 -25.92 12.90
C THR A 40 9.85 -25.80 13.04
N HIS A 41 10.35 -24.70 13.63
CA HIS A 41 11.77 -24.35 13.70
C HIS A 41 12.50 -24.35 12.33
N SER A 42 11.76 -24.20 11.24
CA SER A 42 12.31 -24.22 9.88
C SER A 42 12.88 -22.87 9.48
N GLN A 43 14.10 -22.87 8.94
CA GLN A 43 14.72 -21.66 8.38
C GLN A 43 13.98 -21.13 7.14
N ALA A 44 13.29 -22.00 6.38
CA ALA A 44 12.48 -21.56 5.24
C ALA A 44 11.30 -20.70 5.69
N ILE A 45 10.61 -21.11 6.76
CA ILE A 45 9.49 -20.36 7.34
C ILE A 45 10.00 -19.07 7.99
N TYR A 46 11.21 -19.08 8.57
CA TYR A 46 11.84 -17.88 9.10
C TYR A 46 12.09 -16.83 8.01
N SER A 47 12.66 -17.23 6.86
CA SER A 47 12.86 -16.33 5.72
C SER A 47 11.54 -15.76 5.20
N ASP A 48 10.52 -16.62 5.08
CA ASP A 48 9.19 -16.24 4.64
C ASP A 48 8.48 -15.29 5.65
N ALA A 49 8.79 -15.42 6.94
CA ALA A 49 8.35 -14.48 7.99
C ALA A 49 9.05 -13.12 7.86
N LEU A 50 10.35 -13.08 7.56
CA LEU A 50 11.08 -11.83 7.29
C LEU A 50 10.50 -11.09 6.07
N GLU A 51 10.14 -11.82 5.02
CA GLU A 51 9.44 -11.24 3.86
C GLU A 51 8.11 -10.59 4.27
N SER A 52 7.35 -11.22 5.17
CA SER A 52 6.09 -10.63 5.64
C SER A 52 6.27 -9.34 6.45
N ILE A 53 7.44 -9.10 7.05
CA ILE A 53 7.77 -7.80 7.66
C ILE A 53 7.85 -6.71 6.57
N VAL A 54 8.52 -7.01 5.45
CA VAL A 54 8.60 -6.09 4.30
C VAL A 54 7.21 -5.82 3.72
N ASN A 55 6.31 -6.81 3.71
CA ASN A 55 4.93 -6.61 3.27
C ASN A 55 4.16 -5.66 4.19
N VAL A 56 4.35 -5.75 5.52
CA VAL A 56 3.74 -4.80 6.46
C VAL A 56 4.29 -3.39 6.23
N VAL A 57 5.60 -3.22 6.05
CA VAL A 57 6.22 -1.93 5.75
C VAL A 57 5.67 -1.35 4.44
N THR A 58 5.56 -2.17 3.41
CA THR A 58 4.99 -1.77 2.11
C THR A 58 3.52 -1.33 2.26
N ALA A 59 2.73 -2.04 3.07
CA ALA A 59 1.35 -1.64 3.34
C ALA A 59 1.25 -0.30 4.08
N ILE A 60 2.13 -0.05 5.06
CA ILE A 60 2.22 1.25 5.75
C ILE A 60 2.56 2.35 4.75
N ILE A 61 3.59 2.14 3.92
CA ILE A 61 3.98 3.10 2.88
C ILE A 61 2.81 3.34 1.92
N GLY A 62 2.08 2.29 1.51
CA GLY A 62 0.90 2.43 0.67
C GLY A 62 -0.19 3.32 1.29
N VAL A 63 -0.48 3.14 2.58
CA VAL A 63 -1.42 4.00 3.31
C VAL A 63 -0.91 5.45 3.38
N VAL A 64 0.37 5.65 3.66
CA VAL A 64 1.01 6.98 3.72
C VAL A 64 0.97 7.67 2.36
N VAL A 65 1.30 6.95 1.29
CA VAL A 65 1.25 7.47 -0.09
C VAL A 65 -0.18 7.84 -0.48
N ILE A 66 -1.18 7.03 -0.14
CA ILE A 66 -2.59 7.37 -0.39
C ILE A 66 -3.02 8.58 0.44
N TYR A 67 -2.54 8.68 1.68
CA TYR A 67 -2.80 9.83 2.54
C TYR A 67 -2.20 11.12 1.97
N TYR A 68 -0.92 11.10 1.57
CA TYR A 68 -0.26 12.23 0.92
C TYR A 68 -0.85 12.55 -0.44
N ALA A 69 -1.24 11.56 -1.23
CA ALA A 69 -1.94 11.78 -2.51
C ALA A 69 -3.36 12.33 -2.33
N ALA A 70 -3.95 12.18 -1.13
CA ALA A 70 -5.22 12.77 -0.76
C ALA A 70 -5.09 14.15 -0.12
N LEU A 71 -3.87 14.61 0.22
CA LEU A 71 -3.65 16.00 0.60
C LEU A 71 -3.92 16.92 -0.59
N PRO A 72 -4.50 18.11 -0.35
CA PRO A 72 -4.81 19.07 -1.40
C PRO A 72 -3.53 19.55 -2.11
N VAL A 73 -3.67 19.87 -3.40
CA VAL A 73 -2.59 20.35 -4.29
C VAL A 73 -1.89 21.58 -3.70
N ASP A 74 -0.58 21.48 -3.49
CA ASP A 74 0.32 22.61 -3.23
C ASP A 74 0.70 23.34 -4.53
N GLU A 75 0.94 24.65 -4.43
CA GLU A 75 1.15 25.59 -5.54
C GLU A 75 2.37 25.28 -6.45
N ASP A 76 3.28 24.38 -6.05
CA ASP A 76 4.45 23.99 -6.84
C ASP A 76 4.18 22.94 -7.93
N HIS A 77 3.00 22.29 -7.94
CA HIS A 77 2.66 21.25 -8.93
C HIS A 77 1.22 21.40 -9.47
N PRO A 78 0.99 22.23 -10.51
CA PRO A 78 -0.35 22.54 -11.02
C PRO A 78 -1.12 21.36 -11.65
N TYR A 79 -0.57 20.13 -11.66
CA TYR A 79 -1.21 18.92 -12.20
C TYR A 79 -1.30 17.72 -11.22
N GLY A 80 -0.77 17.82 -10.00
CA GLY A 80 -0.84 16.75 -8.99
C GLY A 80 -0.08 15.45 -9.35
N HIS A 81 0.30 14.66 -8.34
CA HIS A 81 0.96 13.34 -8.52
C HIS A 81 0.01 12.22 -8.99
N GLY A 82 -1.03 12.56 -9.74
CA GLY A 82 -1.95 11.61 -10.35
C GLY A 82 -1.71 11.53 -11.86
N LYS A 83 -0.67 10.79 -12.30
CA LYS A 83 -0.52 10.17 -13.64
C LYS A 83 0.94 9.79 -13.95
N VAL A 84 1.47 8.79 -13.24
CA VAL A 84 2.61 8.00 -13.79
C VAL A 84 2.09 6.76 -14.55
N GLU A 85 0.76 6.58 -14.64
CA GLU A 85 0.12 5.46 -15.32
C GLU A 85 0.26 5.47 -16.87
N TYR A 86 0.98 6.43 -17.47
CA TYR A 86 1.15 6.50 -18.94
C TYR A 86 2.58 6.21 -19.45
N PHE A 87 3.54 5.86 -18.60
CA PHE A 87 4.88 5.46 -19.08
C PHE A 87 5.06 3.96 -19.33
N SER A 88 3.98 3.18 -19.24
CA SER A 88 3.98 1.74 -19.54
C SER A 88 3.13 1.38 -20.77
N ALA A 89 3.06 2.29 -21.75
CA ALA A 89 2.58 2.00 -23.10
C ALA A 89 3.74 2.05 -24.10
N ALA A 90 4.81 1.31 -23.79
CA ALA A 90 5.90 0.98 -24.70
C ALA A 90 6.10 -0.54 -24.72
#